data_AF-A0A811P519-F1
#
_entry.id   AF-A0A811P519-F1
#
_cell.length_a   1.000
_cell.length_b   1.000
_cell.length_c   1.000
_cell.angle_alpha   90.00
_cell.angle_beta   90.00
_cell.angle_gamma   90.00
#
_symmetry.space_group_name_H-M   'P 1'
#
loop_
_entity.id
_entity.type
_entity.pdbx_description
1 polymer ?
#
loop_
_entity_poly.entity_id
_entity_poly.type
_entity_poly.pdbx_seq_one_letter_code
_entity_poly.pdbx_strand_id
1 'polypeptide(L)'
;MLETTLVALQDITLEKVFDDQGRKNLCAELPGIMEQGFTCIPGGLCVSGLGRPVSYEKALAWKVLDDDCGAHCICFMFVNWSFV
;
A
#
# COMPACT_ATOMS: atom_id res chain seq x y z
N MET A 1 10.21 -5.44 3.57
CA MET A 1 9.15 -4.57 4.14
C MET A 1 7.82 -5.31 4.12
N LEU A 2 7.76 -6.56 4.57
CA LEU A 2 7.48 -6.94 5.95
C LEU A 2 7.99 -8.36 6.16
N GLU A 3 8.93 -8.57 7.08
CA GLU A 3 9.15 -9.92 7.61
C GLU A 3 8.08 -10.10 8.69
N THR A 4 6.89 -10.53 8.26
CA THR A 4 5.70 -10.67 9.12
C THR A 4 5.03 -12.00 8.82
N THR A 5 4.23 -12.49 9.76
CA THR A 5 3.39 -13.67 9.54
C THR A 5 2.08 -13.26 8.87
N LEU A 6 1.38 -14.19 8.22
CA LEU A 6 0.05 -13.92 7.65
C LEU A 6 -0.91 -13.34 8.69
N VAL A 7 -0.83 -13.84 9.93
CA VAL A 7 -1.65 -13.36 11.06
C VAL A 7 -1.29 -11.92 11.40
N ALA A 8 -0.01 -11.61 11.59
CA ALA A 8 0.43 -10.25 11.91
C ALA A 8 0.20 -9.25 10.76
N LEU A 9 0.08 -9.72 9.51
CA LEU A 9 -0.29 -8.87 8.37
C LEU A 9 -1.73 -8.35 8.49
N GLN A 10 -2.66 -9.15 9.04
CA GLN A 10 -4.06 -8.74 9.22
C GLN A 10 -4.21 -7.61 10.24
N ASP A 11 -3.29 -7.51 11.20
CA ASP A 11 -3.25 -6.45 12.22
C ASP A 11 -2.59 -5.15 11.75
N ILE A 12 -1.97 -5.17 10.57
CA ILE A 12 -1.34 -4.00 9.95
C ILE A 12 -2.39 -3.26 9.14
N THR A 13 -3.00 -2.27 9.77
CA THR A 13 -3.95 -1.40 9.10
C THR A 13 -3.23 -0.41 8.19
N LEU A 14 -3.97 0.12 7.21
CA LEU A 14 -3.45 1.15 6.31
C LEU A 14 -2.97 2.39 7.07
N GLU A 15 -3.59 2.73 8.21
CA GLU A 15 -3.16 3.85 9.07
C GLU A 15 -1.82 3.59 9.76
N LYS A 16 -1.43 2.33 9.96
CA LYS A 16 -0.12 1.98 10.50
C LYS A 16 0.99 2.03 9.46
N VAL A 17 0.64 2.06 8.17
CA VAL A 17 1.60 2.07 7.06
C VAL A 17 1.77 3.47 6.49
N PHE A 18 0.69 4.19 6.25
CA PHE A 18 0.72 5.54 5.69
C PHE A 18 0.30 6.59 6.72
N ASP A 19 1.02 7.72 6.71
CA ASP A 19 0.62 8.89 7.46
C ASP A 19 -0.63 9.56 6.85
N ASP A 20 -1.09 10.66 7.46
CA ASP A 20 -2.27 11.40 7.01
C ASP A 20 -2.18 11.84 5.54
N GLN A 21 -0.98 12.23 5.09
CA GLN A 21 -0.79 12.70 3.72
C GLN A 21 -0.80 11.53 2.74
N GLY A 22 -0.11 10.42 3.07
CA GLY A 22 -0.10 9.20 2.27
C GLY A 22 -1.49 8.60 2.11
N ARG A 23 -2.31 8.63 3.16
CA ARG A 23 -3.72 8.19 3.08
C ARG A 23 -4.55 9.07 2.15
N LYS A 24 -4.41 10.40 2.23
CA LYS A 24 -5.11 11.33 1.32
C LYS A 24 -4.70 11.10 -0.13
N ASN A 25 -3.40 10.92 -0.38
CA ASN A 25 -2.89 10.63 -1.72
C ASN A 25 -3.48 9.32 -2.25
N LEU A 26 -3.47 8.24 -1.45
CA LEU A 26 -4.07 6.98 -1.84
C LEU A 26 -5.58 7.10 -2.10
N CYS A 27 -6.32 7.83 -1.25
CA CYS A 27 -7.75 8.05 -1.47
C CYS A 27 -8.05 8.78 -2.79
N ALA A 28 -7.19 9.70 -3.23
CA ALA A 28 -7.33 10.37 -4.51
C ALA A 28 -7.12 9.40 -5.70
N GLU A 29 -6.29 8.38 -5.51
CA GLU A 29 -5.97 7.37 -6.53
C GLU A 29 -6.96 6.20 -6.57
N LEU A 30 -7.74 5.99 -5.49
CA LEU A 30 -8.70 4.87 -5.38
C LEU A 30 -9.65 4.74 -6.58
N PRO A 31 -10.28 5.82 -7.10
CA PRO A 31 -11.14 5.71 -8.28
C PRO A 31 -10.39 5.15 -9.49
N GLY A 32 -9.16 5.60 -9.72
CA GLY A 32 -8.29 5.09 -10.79
C GLY A 32 -7.97 3.60 -10.62
N ILE A 33 -7.67 3.17 -9.39
CA ILE A 33 -7.43 1.75 -9.10
C ILE A 33 -8.69 0.92 -9.35
N MET A 34 -9.88 1.42 -9.00
CA MET A 34 -11.14 0.70 -9.20
C MET A 34 -11.50 0.57 -10.68
N GLU A 35 -11.34 1.63 -11.47
CA GLU A 35 -11.69 1.63 -12.89
C GLU A 35 -10.63 0.93 -13.76
N GLN A 36 -9.35 1.29 -13.59
CA GLN A 36 -8.24 0.84 -14.45
C GLN A 36 -7.54 -0.42 -13.91
N GLY A 37 -7.80 -0.76 -12.65
CA GLY A 37 -7.24 -1.94 -11.98
C GLY A 37 -5.91 -1.68 -11.27
N PHE A 38 -5.18 -0.63 -11.62
CA PHE A 38 -3.90 -0.28 -10.98
C PHE A 38 -3.56 1.21 -11.14
N THR A 39 -2.61 1.68 -10.34
CA THR A 39 -2.01 3.02 -10.44
C THR A 39 -0.54 3.02 -9.97
N CYS A 40 0.20 4.05 -10.36
CA CYS A 40 1.55 4.35 -9.87
C CYS A 40 1.50 5.54 -8.92
N ILE A 41 1.76 5.29 -7.65
CA ILE A 41 1.82 6.32 -6.61
C ILE A 41 3.24 6.90 -6.58
N PRO A 42 3.40 8.25 -6.52
CA PRO A 42 4.69 8.90 -6.33
C PRO A 42 5.43 8.41 -5.09
N GLY A 43 6.76 8.59 -5.07
CA GLY A 43 7.59 8.27 -3.92
C GLY A 43 7.21 9.02 -2.65
N GLY A 44 7.53 8.43 -1.51
CA GLY A 44 7.15 8.97 -0.22
C GLY A 44 7.76 8.22 0.96
N LEU A 45 7.16 8.44 2.12
CA LEU A 45 7.48 7.75 3.36
C LEU A 45 6.33 6.83 3.76
N CYS A 46 6.66 5.69 4.33
CA CYS A 46 5.73 4.79 5.00
C CYS A 46 6.38 4.21 6.25
N VAL A 47 5.61 3.45 7.01
CA VAL A 47 6.07 2.77 8.21
C VAL A 47 6.04 1.27 7.95
N SER A 48 7.16 0.60 8.21
CA SER A 48 7.24 -0.87 8.19
C SER A 48 6.42 -1.48 9.33
N GLY A 49 6.04 -2.75 9.26
CA GLY A 49 5.26 -3.38 10.34
C GLY A 49 5.99 -3.53 11.67
N LEU A 50 7.30 -3.23 11.73
CA LEU A 50 8.05 -3.09 12.97
C LEU A 50 8.08 -1.65 13.50
N GLY A 51 7.27 -0.75 12.93
CA GLY A 51 7.18 0.65 13.34
C GLY A 51 8.32 1.55 12.85
N ARG A 52 9.22 1.06 11.98
CA ARG A 52 10.36 1.85 11.48
C ARG A 52 9.99 2.63 10.22
N PRO A 53 10.43 3.90 10.08
CA PRO A 53 10.22 4.68 8.88
C PRO A 53 10.96 4.07 7.68
N VAL A 54 10.32 4.12 6.52
CA VAL A 54 10.81 3.60 5.24
C VAL A 54 10.55 4.65 4.18
N SER A 55 11.58 4.97 3.39
CA SER A 55 11.43 5.74 2.16
C SER A 55 11.24 4.79 0.98
N TYR A 56 10.52 5.24 -0.04
CA TYR A 56 10.37 4.53 -1.31
C TYR A 56 10.31 5.52 -2.47
N GLU A 57 10.85 5.13 -3.62
CA GLU A 57 10.86 5.99 -4.82
C GLU A 57 9.51 5.98 -5.54
N LYS A 58 8.81 4.84 -5.51
CA LYS A 58 7.52 4.65 -6.16
C LYS A 58 6.76 3.52 -5.47
N ALA A 59 5.43 3.59 -5.46
CA ALA A 59 4.59 2.47 -5.11
C ALA A 59 3.63 2.12 -6.25
N LEU A 60 3.50 0.83 -6.56
CA LEU A 60 2.46 0.31 -7.44
C LEU A 60 1.31 -0.15 -6.57
N ALA A 61 0.08 0.29 -6.86
CA ALA A 61 -1.11 -0.19 -6.19
C ALA A 61 -2.06 -0.81 -7.21
N TRP A 62 -2.63 -1.97 -6.90
CA TRP A 62 -3.56 -2.66 -7.80
C TRP A 62 -4.68 -3.34 -7.03
N LYS A 63 -5.87 -3.40 -7.64
CA LYS A 63 -6.98 -4.20 -7.09
C LYS A 63 -6.71 -5.68 -7.37
N VAL A 64 -6.92 -6.51 -6.36
CA VAL A 64 -6.96 -7.96 -6.50
C VAL A 64 -8.42 -8.35 -6.64
N LEU A 65 -8.72 -9.14 -7.67
CA LEU A 65 -10.05 -9.66 -7.91
C LEU A 65 -10.24 -11.00 -7.20
N ASP A 66 -11.44 -11.26 -6.70
CA ASP A 66 -11.87 -12.59 -6.27
C ASP A 66 -12.39 -13.44 -7.45
N ASP A 67 -12.85 -14.65 -7.15
CA ASP A 67 -13.39 -15.60 -8.13
C ASP A 67 -14.65 -15.08 -8.85
N ASP A 68 -15.39 -14.14 -8.23
CA ASP A 68 -16.60 -13.53 -8.76
C ASP A 68 -16.32 -12.20 -9.49
N CYS A 69 -15.04 -11.90 -9.77
CA CYS A 69 -14.58 -10.62 -10.34
C CYS A 69 -14.89 -9.38 -9.48
N GLY A 70 -15.18 -9.57 -8.20
CA GLY A 70 -15.30 -8.52 -7.19
C GLY A 70 -13.92 -8.03 -6.74
N ALA A 71 -13.82 -6.78 -6.28
CA ALA A 71 -12.57 -6.27 -5.70
C ALA A 71 -12.38 -6.82 -4.27
N HIS A 72 -11.48 -7.78 -4.10
CA HIS A 72 -11.19 -8.40 -2.81
C HIS A 72 -10.35 -7.49 -1.90
N CYS A 73 -9.27 -6.93 -2.43
CA CYS A 73 -8.39 -6.02 -1.72
C CYS A 73 -7.55 -5.17 -2.67
N ILE A 74 -6.78 -4.24 -2.12
CA ILE A 74 -5.74 -3.49 -2.85
C ILE A 74 -4.39 -3.94 -2.32
N CYS A 75 -3.50 -4.31 -3.23
CA CYS A 75 -2.12 -4.67 -2.91
C CYS A 75 -1.18 -3.53 -3.31
N PHE A 76 -0.04 -3.46 -2.61
CA PHE A 76 0.99 -2.45 -2.83
C PHE A 76 2.34 -3.12 -3.04
N MET A 77 3.12 -2.60 -3.99
CA MET A 77 4.53 -2.91 -4.16
C MET A 77 5.34 -1.63 -4.11
N PHE A 78 6.27 -1.56 -3.17
CA PHE A 78 7.15 -0.40 -2.99
C PHE A 78 8.48 -0.68 -3.69
N VAL A 79 8.90 0.26 -4.54
CA VAL A 79 10.09 0.16 -5.40
C VAL A 79 11.21 1.01 -4.82
N ASN A 80 12.44 0.49 -4.85
CA ASN A 80 13.65 1.15 -4.36
C ASN A 80 13.48 1.71 -2.94
N TRP A 81 12.93 0.89 -2.04
CA TRP A 81 12.69 1.29 -0.67
C TRP A 81 13.91 1.07 0.22
N SER A 82 14.05 1.90 1.26
CA SER A 82 15.11 1.78 2.27
C SER A 82 14.62 2.23 3.64
N PHE A 83 15.21 1.70 4.72
CA PHE A 83 15.00 2.27 6.05
C PHE A 83 15.67 3.65 6.13
N VAL A 84 15.00 4.58 6.81
CA VAL A 84 15.52 5.92 7.12
C VAL A 84 16.23 5.90 8.47
#